data_AF-A0A2V9K7P6-F1
#
_entry.id   AF-A0A2V9K7P6-F1
#
_cell.length_a   1.000
_cell.length_b   1.000
_cell.length_c   1.000
_cell.angle_alpha   90.00
_cell.angle_beta   90.00
_cell.angle_gamma   90.00
#
_symmetry.space_group_name_H-M   'P 1'
#
loop_
_entity.id
_entity.type
_entity.pdbx_description
1 polymer ?
#
loop_
_entity_poly.entity_id
_entity_poly.type
_entity_poly.pdbx_seq_one_letter_code
_entity_poly.pdbx_strand_id
1 'polypeptide(L)'
;MQSLSKRLSFPRRREYTLQGFGIAVRTDWIPAFAGMTAPWTADDWQMKTVHEEENPHSPAQVTPPLPLPFYCRGQFYGLQKVLPLADSKLEVALLTDLNRPVNGVALLKDSNLRRHGLVAPVLLSLAATAAAFPFQLRAQNLLPAPGGAIVQLTPQPGYFTEPSIAINPGNPEQIVAAYQDNAHVATSSDAGAHWMTPPGIAPPDYRVSGDVSVTYDTRGHAILCYIAFDKLGTFNYWAHGAMRNGIFIRRSLDGGRTWEANHIPVAEQPTQPGIPFEDKPYIVADTSSDPHAGNLYIGWTRWTLEDSRILLSRSTDGGATWLAPLEISVRRGLPRDDNGAAEGFSGAVGADGTLYVVWALGDHIIFRASSDGGASFTPERDIIRTAPIMFHVQDVSRANGFPVIAVDPGSGSPRAGQPRSRVPAAQTPRPRGGRPERLYVAWSDYRHGDVDVFCSASSDRGRTWSEPVRVNSDPLHNGADQFFHWLAADPADGSANLIYYDRRLDPGNRDAAVTLARSTDGGKSFTNYAWATEAFNPGGIFMGDYTGIAAFGGK
;
A
#
# COMPACT_ATOMS: atom_id res chain seq x y z
N MET A 1 71.36 -22.93 29.09
CA MET A 1 71.93 -21.68 28.53
C MET A 1 70.74 -20.76 28.25
N GLN A 2 70.58 -19.69 29.06
CA GLN A 2 70.83 -18.28 28.71
C GLN A 2 69.81 -17.70 27.68
N SER A 3 69.21 -16.52 27.86
CA SER A 3 69.00 -15.66 29.06
C SER A 3 68.14 -14.43 28.70
N LEU A 4 67.41 -13.85 29.69
CA LEU A 4 66.95 -12.45 29.77
C LEU A 4 65.91 -11.99 28.71
N SER A 5 64.91 -11.14 29.00
CA SER A 5 64.38 -10.54 30.25
C SER A 5 62.86 -10.26 30.03
N LYS A 6 62.05 -9.61 30.88
CA LYS A 6 62.22 -8.70 32.03
C LYS A 6 60.95 -8.78 32.91
N ARG A 7 60.91 -8.14 34.08
CA ARG A 7 59.67 -7.88 34.86
C ARG A 7 59.17 -6.45 34.59
N LEU A 8 57.85 -6.23 34.64
CA LEU A 8 57.23 -4.99 35.13
C LEU A 8 55.75 -5.21 35.49
N SER A 9 55.32 -4.62 36.60
CA SER A 9 53.97 -4.71 37.17
C SER A 9 53.10 -3.52 36.77
N PHE A 10 51.85 -3.74 36.36
CA PHE A 10 50.88 -2.69 36.02
C PHE A 10 49.44 -3.11 36.42
N PRO A 11 48.47 -2.17 36.51
CA PRO A 11 47.84 -1.88 37.79
C PRO A 11 46.40 -2.39 37.95
N ARG A 12 45.77 -2.02 39.08
CA ARG A 12 44.32 -2.10 39.31
C ARG A 12 43.55 -1.70 38.05
N ARG A 13 42.60 -2.53 37.60
CA ARG A 13 41.60 -2.09 36.62
C ARG A 13 40.93 -0.84 37.15
N ARG A 14 40.93 0.22 36.34
CA ARG A 14 39.99 1.34 36.54
C ARG A 14 38.61 0.80 36.23
N GLU A 15 37.72 0.83 37.21
CA GLU A 15 36.29 0.84 36.92
C GLU A 15 36.00 2.13 36.17
N TYR A 16 35.60 2.02 34.90
CA TYR A 16 34.98 3.11 34.20
C TYR A 16 33.50 3.08 34.52
N THR A 17 33.09 3.96 35.44
CA THR A 17 31.68 4.16 35.80
C THR A 17 30.92 4.69 34.58
N LEU A 18 30.26 3.81 33.83
CA LEU A 18 29.21 4.24 32.93
C LEU A 18 27.94 4.50 33.76
N GLN A 19 27.65 5.78 34.01
CA GLN A 19 26.34 6.19 34.53
C GLN A 19 25.30 6.01 33.40
N GLY A 20 24.72 4.81 33.34
CA GLY A 20 23.56 4.48 32.51
C GLY A 20 22.64 3.57 33.33
N PHE A 21 21.32 3.81 33.27
CA PHE A 21 20.34 3.17 34.16
C PHE A 21 20.19 1.66 33.88
N GLY A 22 21.05 0.85 34.50
CA GLY A 22 20.79 -0.58 34.66
C GLY A 22 19.69 -0.81 35.69
N ILE A 23 18.52 -1.28 35.25
CA ILE A 23 17.44 -1.70 36.16
C ILE A 23 17.88 -3.01 36.84
N ALA A 24 18.60 -2.88 37.95
CA ALA A 24 18.81 -3.98 38.87
C ALA A 24 17.47 -4.25 39.59
N VAL A 25 16.72 -5.23 39.10
CA VAL A 25 15.52 -5.74 39.78
C VAL A 25 15.97 -6.34 41.11
N ARG A 26 15.78 -5.58 42.19
CA ARG A 26 15.96 -6.09 43.55
C ARG A 26 14.88 -7.12 43.85
N THR A 27 15.23 -8.10 44.66
CA THR A 27 14.36 -9.21 45.11
C THR A 27 13.33 -8.80 46.17
N ASP A 28 13.07 -7.50 46.35
CA ASP A 28 12.22 -6.92 47.41
C ASP A 28 10.81 -6.50 46.95
N TRP A 29 10.44 -6.73 45.68
CA TRP A 29 9.10 -6.47 45.15
C TRP A 29 8.16 -7.65 45.41
N ILE A 30 7.14 -7.46 46.27
CA ILE A 30 6.12 -8.49 46.57
C ILE A 30 4.73 -7.96 46.15
N PRO A 31 3.95 -8.71 45.34
CA PRO A 31 2.60 -8.30 44.96
C PRO A 31 1.64 -8.20 46.16
N ALA A 32 0.79 -7.18 46.16
CA ALA A 32 -0.36 -7.07 47.05
C ALA A 32 -1.61 -6.83 46.20
N PHE A 33 -2.39 -7.88 45.95
CA PHE A 33 -3.66 -7.78 45.21
C PHE A 33 -4.82 -8.40 46.02
N ALA A 34 -5.98 -7.76 45.90
CA ALA A 34 -7.24 -8.29 46.39
C ALA A 34 -7.86 -9.23 45.34
N GLY A 35 -8.53 -10.29 45.78
CA GLY A 35 -9.47 -11.04 44.94
C GLY A 35 -9.02 -12.40 44.36
N MET A 36 -7.93 -13.00 44.82
CA MET A 36 -7.60 -14.40 44.49
C MET A 36 -7.06 -15.16 45.73
N THR A 37 -7.36 -16.46 45.82
CA THR A 37 -7.26 -17.25 47.07
C THR A 37 -5.88 -17.82 47.40
N ALA A 38 -4.80 -17.38 46.74
CA ALA A 38 -3.42 -17.71 47.09
C ALA A 38 -2.45 -16.55 46.81
N PRO A 39 -1.53 -16.21 47.74
CA PRO A 39 -0.52 -15.19 47.51
C PRO A 39 0.60 -15.69 46.57
N TRP A 40 1.22 -14.75 45.84
CA TRP A 40 2.37 -14.98 44.96
C TRP A 40 3.67 -14.88 45.78
N THR A 41 4.69 -15.67 45.45
CA THR A 41 6.00 -15.65 46.14
C THR A 41 7.11 -15.09 45.24
N ALA A 42 8.26 -14.74 45.83
CA ALA A 42 9.42 -14.27 45.06
C ALA A 42 9.96 -15.34 44.09
N ASP A 43 9.76 -16.63 44.41
CA ASP A 43 10.22 -17.77 43.62
C ASP A 43 9.39 -18.01 42.34
N ASP A 44 8.24 -17.33 42.19
CA ASP A 44 7.37 -17.44 41.00
C ASP A 44 7.90 -16.70 39.75
N TRP A 45 8.93 -15.84 39.91
CA TRP A 45 9.42 -14.92 38.88
C TRP A 45 10.82 -15.30 38.38
N GLN A 46 11.00 -15.36 37.05
CA GLN A 46 12.32 -15.55 36.43
C GLN A 46 12.57 -14.53 35.31
N MET A 47 13.72 -13.85 35.36
CA MET A 47 14.26 -13.18 34.18
C MET A 47 14.90 -14.23 33.28
N LYS A 48 14.37 -14.38 32.05
CA LYS A 48 15.07 -15.06 30.96
C LYS A 48 15.72 -14.02 30.06
N THR A 49 17.04 -13.98 30.04
CA THR A 49 17.77 -13.38 28.92
C THR A 49 17.53 -14.25 27.68
N VAL A 50 16.92 -13.68 26.65
CA VAL A 50 16.96 -14.25 25.30
C VAL A 50 18.37 -14.00 24.78
N HIS A 51 19.13 -15.08 24.56
CA HIS A 51 20.38 -14.98 23.83
C HIS A 51 20.08 -15.12 22.34
N GLU A 52 20.18 -14.02 21.59
CA GLU A 52 20.43 -14.10 20.15
C GLU A 52 21.87 -14.59 19.93
N GLU A 53 22.06 -15.54 19.01
CA GLU A 53 23.40 -15.93 18.55
C GLU A 53 23.93 -14.86 17.59
N GLU A 54 24.71 -13.92 18.10
CA GLU A 54 25.36 -12.89 17.28
C GLU A 54 26.39 -13.51 16.31
N ASN A 55 26.16 -13.32 15.01
CA ASN A 55 27.09 -13.68 13.95
C ASN A 55 28.27 -12.66 13.92
N PRO A 56 29.54 -13.06 14.12
CA PRO A 56 30.64 -12.17 14.50
C PRO A 56 31.20 -11.24 13.39
N HIS A 57 30.44 -10.95 12.32
CA HIS A 57 30.91 -10.22 11.13
C HIS A 57 30.01 -9.05 10.68
N SER A 58 29.44 -8.30 11.64
CA SER A 58 28.76 -7.02 11.36
C SER A 58 29.23 -5.91 12.31
N PRO A 59 29.45 -4.66 11.83
CA PRO A 59 29.85 -3.54 12.69
C PRO A 59 28.66 -3.04 13.53
N ALA A 60 28.91 -2.82 14.82
CA ALA A 60 27.88 -2.51 15.80
C ALA A 60 27.07 -1.23 15.49
N GLN A 61 25.76 -1.36 15.39
CA GLN A 61 24.82 -0.25 15.59
C GLN A 61 24.36 -0.24 17.04
N VAL A 62 24.41 0.92 17.69
CA VAL A 62 23.95 1.09 19.08
C VAL A 62 22.45 1.41 19.07
N THR A 63 21.62 0.38 19.17
CA THR A 63 20.21 0.53 19.58
C THR A 63 20.13 0.73 21.10
N PRO A 64 19.26 1.62 21.61
CA PRO A 64 18.95 1.64 23.02
C PRO A 64 18.21 0.34 23.40
N PRO A 65 18.45 -0.24 24.59
CA PRO A 65 17.80 -1.49 24.97
C PRO A 65 16.29 -1.26 25.16
N LEU A 66 15.48 -2.00 24.40
CA LEU A 66 14.07 -2.19 24.72
C LEU A 66 13.94 -2.80 26.12
N PRO A 67 12.91 -2.43 26.92
CA PRO A 67 12.71 -3.05 28.23
C PRO A 67 12.42 -4.55 28.06
N LEU A 68 13.33 -5.39 28.57
CA LEU A 68 13.22 -6.85 28.47
C LEU A 68 11.89 -7.34 29.08
N PRO A 69 11.15 -8.22 28.40
CA PRO A 69 9.89 -8.75 28.91
C PRO A 69 10.12 -9.70 30.09
N PHE A 70 9.24 -9.64 31.08
CA PHE A 70 9.31 -10.47 32.30
C PHE A 70 8.48 -11.74 32.13
N TYR A 71 8.94 -12.87 32.69
CA TYR A 71 8.23 -14.16 32.63
C TYR A 71 7.83 -14.66 34.02
N CYS A 72 6.54 -14.96 34.20
CA CYS A 72 5.99 -15.50 35.45
C CYS A 72 4.84 -16.47 35.14
N ARG A 73 4.84 -17.64 35.80
CA ARG A 73 3.80 -18.70 35.71
C ARG A 73 3.20 -18.96 34.31
N GLY A 74 4.03 -18.92 33.26
CA GLY A 74 3.60 -19.22 31.89
C GLY A 74 3.32 -18.02 30.98
N GLN A 75 3.35 -16.78 31.50
CA GLN A 75 2.99 -15.58 30.74
C GLN A 75 4.13 -14.54 30.66
N PHE A 76 4.07 -13.68 29.64
CA PHE A 76 5.02 -12.60 29.40
C PHE A 76 4.38 -11.23 29.67
N TYR A 77 5.14 -10.34 30.32
CA TYR A 77 4.69 -9.00 30.71
C TYR A 77 5.63 -7.91 30.23
N GLY A 78 5.06 -6.83 29.68
CA GLY A 78 5.77 -5.60 29.32
C GLY A 78 5.59 -4.49 30.36
N LEU A 79 6.64 -3.69 30.58
CA LEU A 79 6.59 -2.51 31.47
C LEU A 79 6.13 -1.27 30.70
N GLN A 80 4.96 -0.72 31.05
CA GLN A 80 4.45 0.49 30.40
C GLN A 80 4.97 1.79 31.04
N LYS A 81 4.93 1.89 32.38
CA LYS A 81 5.26 3.14 33.09
C LYS A 81 5.61 2.88 34.55
N VAL A 82 6.54 3.68 35.07
CA VAL A 82 6.79 3.82 36.51
C VAL A 82 6.31 5.20 36.94
N LEU A 83 5.50 5.26 38.00
CA LEU A 83 4.98 6.50 38.58
C LEU A 83 5.55 6.69 40.00
N PRO A 84 6.21 7.82 40.30
CA PRO A 84 6.53 8.21 41.67
C PRO A 84 5.30 8.79 42.36
N LEU A 85 4.99 8.29 43.56
CA LEU A 85 4.02 8.92 44.46
C LEU A 85 4.76 9.84 45.45
N ALA A 86 4.18 11.02 45.72
CA ALA A 86 4.88 12.11 46.40
C ALA A 86 5.45 11.74 47.79
N ASP A 87 6.63 12.29 48.10
CA ASP A 87 7.35 12.26 49.38
C ASP A 87 7.44 10.92 50.14
N SER A 88 7.33 9.81 49.42
CA SER A 88 7.58 8.46 49.93
C SER A 88 8.40 7.66 48.93
N LYS A 89 9.10 6.61 49.40
CA LYS A 89 9.97 5.75 48.54
C LYS A 89 9.17 4.79 47.65
N LEU A 90 7.96 5.20 47.26
CA LEU A 90 6.95 4.34 46.66
C LEU A 90 6.93 4.51 45.14
N GLU A 91 7.47 3.51 44.45
CA GLU A 91 7.38 3.36 43.01
C GLU A 91 6.20 2.44 42.67
N VAL A 92 5.35 2.85 41.72
CA VAL A 92 4.31 1.99 41.13
C VAL A 92 4.69 1.68 39.69
N ALA A 93 4.82 0.38 39.37
CA ALA A 93 5.03 -0.10 38.00
C ALA A 93 3.72 -0.65 37.43
N LEU A 94 3.34 -0.19 36.24
CA LEU A 94 2.21 -0.72 35.47
C LEU A 94 2.71 -1.74 34.45
N LEU A 95 2.23 -2.98 34.55
CA LEU A 95 2.51 -4.08 33.64
C LEU A 95 1.28 -4.45 32.80
N THR A 96 1.52 -4.84 31.55
CA THR A 96 0.52 -5.41 30.63
C THR A 96 0.87 -6.86 30.32
N ASP A 97 -0.11 -7.77 30.43
CA ASP A 97 -0.01 -9.14 29.90
C ASP A 97 0.02 -9.07 28.37
N LEU A 98 1.14 -9.47 27.75
CA LEU A 98 1.30 -9.38 26.29
C LEU A 98 0.41 -10.36 25.53
N ASN A 99 -0.20 -11.33 26.22
CA ASN A 99 -1.03 -12.38 25.63
C ASN A 99 -2.54 -12.20 25.89
N ARG A 100 -2.99 -11.10 26.53
CA ARG A 100 -4.43 -10.86 26.81
C ARG A 100 -4.83 -9.38 26.71
N PRO A 101 -6.04 -9.04 26.23
CA PRO A 101 -6.38 -7.65 25.90
C PRO A 101 -6.51 -6.69 27.10
N VAL A 102 -6.89 -7.18 28.29
CA VAL A 102 -7.09 -6.34 29.48
C VAL A 102 -6.73 -7.13 30.74
N ASN A 103 -5.64 -6.73 31.41
CA ASN A 103 -5.42 -6.85 32.86
C ASN A 103 -4.12 -6.11 33.22
N GLY A 104 -4.23 -4.93 33.84
CA GLY A 104 -3.08 -4.19 34.34
C GLY A 104 -2.66 -4.68 35.72
N VAL A 105 -1.37 -5.01 35.91
CA VAL A 105 -0.83 -5.34 37.23
C VAL A 105 -0.05 -4.15 37.76
N ALA A 106 -0.39 -3.70 38.98
CA ALA A 106 0.35 -2.68 39.72
C ALA A 106 1.34 -3.33 40.69
N LEU A 107 2.64 -3.14 40.46
CA LEU A 107 3.70 -3.53 41.38
C LEU A 107 4.05 -2.35 42.30
N LEU A 108 4.19 -2.61 43.61
CA LEU A 108 4.46 -1.62 44.65
C LEU A 108 5.78 -1.92 45.37
N LYS A 109 6.59 -0.89 45.58
CA LYS A 109 7.91 -1.00 46.23
C LYS A 109 7.97 -0.30 47.61
N ASP A 110 7.31 -0.87 48.61
CA ASP A 110 7.71 -0.69 50.03
C ASP A 110 7.11 -1.83 50.90
N SER A 111 7.97 -2.52 51.65
CA SER A 111 7.56 -3.60 52.56
C SER A 111 6.91 -3.10 53.87
N ASN A 112 6.96 -1.80 54.17
CA ASN A 112 6.45 -1.22 55.42
C ASN A 112 4.94 -0.89 55.41
N LEU A 113 4.29 -0.82 54.24
CA LEU A 113 2.86 -0.45 54.13
C LEU A 113 1.92 -1.41 54.89
N ARG A 114 2.32 -2.67 55.10
CA ARG A 114 1.56 -3.63 55.95
C ARG A 114 1.44 -3.20 57.41
N ARG A 115 2.30 -2.32 57.94
CA ARG A 115 2.26 -1.88 59.35
C ARG A 115 1.28 -0.73 59.63
N HIS A 116 0.82 0.00 58.61
CA HIS A 116 0.02 1.22 58.79
C HIS A 116 -1.41 1.15 58.21
N GLY A 117 -1.84 0.01 57.67
CA GLY A 117 -3.23 -0.19 57.20
C GLY A 117 -3.64 0.59 55.93
N LEU A 118 -2.74 1.37 55.35
CA LEU A 118 -3.02 2.29 54.24
C LEU A 118 -3.04 1.64 52.83
N VAL A 119 -2.86 0.32 52.74
CA VAL A 119 -2.83 -0.40 51.46
C VAL A 119 -4.17 -0.30 50.70
N ALA A 120 -5.29 -0.48 51.40
CA ALA A 120 -6.62 -0.44 50.78
C ALA A 120 -7.03 0.92 50.19
N PRO A 121 -6.93 2.07 50.91
CA PRO A 121 -7.36 3.35 50.35
C PRO A 121 -6.52 3.84 49.15
N VAL A 122 -5.21 3.54 49.12
CA VAL A 122 -4.34 3.92 47.99
C VAL A 122 -4.63 3.07 46.74
N LEU A 123 -4.91 1.77 46.92
CA LEU A 123 -5.34 0.91 45.81
C LEU A 123 -6.74 1.29 45.31
N LEU A 124 -7.67 1.71 46.19
CA LEU A 124 -8.98 2.19 45.77
C LEU A 124 -8.90 3.51 44.97
N SER A 125 -8.04 4.46 45.34
CA SER A 125 -7.90 5.71 44.59
C SER A 125 -7.21 5.52 43.23
N LEU A 126 -6.27 4.58 43.13
CA LEU A 126 -5.67 4.15 41.86
C LEU A 126 -6.66 3.37 40.98
N ALA A 127 -7.45 2.47 41.55
CA ALA A 127 -8.51 1.78 40.82
C ALA A 127 -9.62 2.75 40.36
N ALA A 128 -9.98 3.75 41.18
CA ALA A 128 -10.95 4.78 40.82
C ALA A 128 -10.42 5.73 39.72
N THR A 129 -9.12 6.06 39.71
CA THR A 129 -8.53 6.87 38.63
C THR A 129 -8.32 6.07 37.34
N ALA A 130 -8.01 4.77 37.42
CA ALA A 130 -8.01 3.86 36.27
C ALA A 130 -9.43 3.60 35.73
N ALA A 131 -10.46 3.57 36.59
CA ALA A 131 -11.86 3.46 36.17
C ALA A 131 -12.43 4.79 35.63
N ALA A 132 -11.92 5.94 36.09
CA ALA A 132 -12.31 7.26 35.60
C ALA A 132 -11.64 7.64 34.27
N PHE A 133 -10.54 6.98 33.90
CA PHE A 133 -10.00 6.97 32.54
C PHE A 133 -10.22 5.60 31.90
N PRO A 134 -11.43 5.33 31.38
CA PRO A 134 -11.53 4.34 30.33
C PRO A 134 -10.75 4.87 29.12
N PHE A 135 -9.48 4.51 29.02
CA PHE A 135 -8.83 4.29 27.74
C PHE A 135 -9.53 3.10 27.09
N GLN A 136 -10.78 3.34 26.64
CA GLN A 136 -11.20 2.79 25.38
C GLN A 136 -10.14 3.25 24.38
N LEU A 137 -9.25 2.35 24.00
CA LEU A 137 -8.83 2.25 22.61
C LEU A 137 -10.12 2.03 21.82
N ARG A 138 -10.85 3.13 21.57
CA ARG A 138 -11.82 3.17 20.49
C ARG A 138 -10.97 2.93 19.25
N ALA A 139 -11.18 1.79 18.61
CA ALA A 139 -10.91 1.68 17.18
C ALA A 139 -11.42 2.97 16.53
N GLN A 140 -10.58 3.64 15.74
CA GLN A 140 -10.92 4.95 15.21
C GLN A 140 -12.05 4.77 14.19
N ASN A 141 -13.29 4.88 14.66
CA ASN A 141 -14.46 4.88 13.80
C ASN A 141 -14.36 6.09 12.86
N LEU A 142 -13.98 5.82 11.63
CA LEU A 142 -13.92 6.82 10.57
C LEU A 142 -15.32 7.39 10.31
N LEU A 143 -15.36 8.63 9.82
CA LEU A 143 -16.60 9.21 9.33
C LEU A 143 -17.08 8.39 8.12
N PRO A 144 -18.39 8.07 8.00
CA PRO A 144 -18.92 7.50 6.78
C PRO A 144 -18.63 8.41 5.57
N ALA A 145 -18.34 7.80 4.43
CA ALA A 145 -18.16 8.52 3.18
C ALA A 145 -19.43 9.34 2.81
N PRO A 146 -19.33 10.66 2.60
CA PRO A 146 -20.48 11.48 2.25
C PRO A 146 -21.14 11.03 0.94
N GLY A 147 -22.40 10.58 1.01
CA GLY A 147 -23.12 10.07 -0.16
C GLY A 147 -22.65 8.72 -0.68
N GLY A 148 -21.81 7.99 0.07
CA GLY A 148 -21.33 6.67 -0.31
C GLY A 148 -22.47 5.65 -0.46
N ALA A 149 -22.37 4.80 -1.48
CA ALA A 149 -23.28 3.70 -1.75
C ALA A 149 -22.49 2.46 -2.17
N ILE A 150 -22.98 1.28 -1.79
CA ILE A 150 -22.42 -0.02 -2.21
C ILE A 150 -23.37 -0.60 -3.26
N VAL A 151 -22.83 -0.94 -4.43
CA VAL A 151 -23.60 -1.55 -5.52
C VAL A 151 -22.96 -2.89 -5.89
N GLN A 152 -23.75 -3.96 -5.81
CA GLN A 152 -23.31 -5.30 -6.18
C GLN A 152 -23.34 -5.45 -7.71
N LEU A 153 -22.18 -5.61 -8.34
CA LEU A 153 -22.06 -5.83 -9.79
C LEU A 153 -22.23 -7.29 -10.22
N THR A 154 -21.92 -8.23 -9.32
CA THR A 154 -21.90 -9.67 -9.61
C THR A 154 -23.12 -10.37 -9.02
N PRO A 155 -23.79 -11.26 -9.77
CA PRO A 155 -25.08 -11.83 -9.35
C PRO A 155 -24.96 -12.82 -8.19
N GLN A 156 -23.76 -13.35 -7.92
CA GLN A 156 -23.42 -14.28 -6.84
C GLN A 156 -21.99 -13.99 -6.36
N PRO A 157 -21.61 -14.36 -5.11
CA PRO A 157 -20.22 -14.35 -4.67
C PRO A 157 -19.34 -15.26 -5.53
N GLY A 158 -18.09 -14.86 -5.73
CA GLY A 158 -17.11 -15.57 -6.56
C GLY A 158 -15.72 -14.95 -6.42
N TYR A 159 -14.74 -15.47 -7.16
CA TYR A 159 -13.34 -15.04 -7.10
C TYR A 159 -13.08 -13.79 -7.97
N PHE A 160 -14.00 -12.83 -7.92
CA PHE A 160 -13.93 -11.58 -8.67
C PHE A 160 -12.88 -10.66 -8.05
N THR A 161 -11.72 -10.59 -8.69
CA THR A 161 -10.54 -9.84 -8.21
C THR A 161 -10.17 -8.73 -9.18
N GLU A 162 -9.15 -7.95 -8.81
CA GLU A 162 -8.48 -6.99 -9.69
C GLU A 162 -9.41 -6.01 -10.42
N PRO A 163 -10.32 -5.32 -9.70
CA PRO A 163 -11.19 -4.36 -10.34
C PRO A 163 -10.45 -3.12 -10.82
N SER A 164 -10.88 -2.62 -11.98
CA SER A 164 -10.48 -1.33 -12.56
C SER A 164 -11.75 -0.56 -12.93
N ILE A 165 -11.71 0.77 -12.89
CA ILE A 165 -12.89 1.61 -13.16
C ILE A 165 -12.47 2.89 -13.87
N ALA A 166 -13.30 3.34 -14.82
CA ALA A 166 -13.11 4.58 -15.55
C ALA A 166 -14.43 5.33 -15.73
N ILE A 167 -14.35 6.67 -15.65
CA ILE A 167 -15.45 7.60 -15.92
C ILE A 167 -15.19 8.23 -17.29
N ASN A 168 -16.20 8.31 -18.16
CA ASN A 168 -16.04 8.98 -19.46
C ASN A 168 -15.89 10.51 -19.24
N PRO A 169 -14.75 11.12 -19.58
CA PRO A 169 -14.53 12.54 -19.30
C PRO A 169 -15.46 13.46 -20.11
N GLY A 170 -15.93 13.00 -21.28
CA GLY A 170 -16.89 13.73 -22.11
C GLY A 170 -18.35 13.53 -21.72
N ASN A 171 -18.65 12.53 -20.90
CA ASN A 171 -19.99 12.28 -20.36
C ASN A 171 -19.90 11.52 -19.02
N PRO A 172 -19.73 12.22 -17.88
CA PRO A 172 -19.48 11.58 -16.57
C PRO A 172 -20.62 10.70 -16.03
N GLU A 173 -21.76 10.63 -16.71
CA GLU A 173 -22.81 9.66 -16.43
C GLU A 173 -22.47 8.27 -16.98
N GLN A 174 -21.58 8.17 -17.97
CA GLN A 174 -21.04 6.91 -18.48
C GLN A 174 -19.82 6.46 -17.66
N ILE A 175 -19.93 5.26 -17.11
CA ILE A 175 -18.89 4.60 -16.31
C ILE A 175 -18.75 3.16 -16.81
N VAL A 176 -17.52 2.65 -16.85
CA VAL A 176 -17.24 1.22 -16.99
C VAL A 176 -16.35 0.77 -15.84
N ALA A 177 -16.73 -0.32 -15.20
CA ALA A 177 -15.88 -1.11 -14.32
C ALA A 177 -15.50 -2.41 -15.02
N ALA A 178 -14.27 -2.86 -14.84
CA ALA A 178 -13.77 -4.18 -15.21
C ALA A 178 -13.37 -4.95 -13.95
N TYR A 179 -13.46 -6.27 -13.98
CA TYR A 179 -13.05 -7.18 -12.89
C TYR A 179 -12.80 -8.59 -13.46
N GLN A 180 -12.09 -9.46 -12.72
CA GLN A 180 -11.69 -10.78 -13.24
C GLN A 180 -12.16 -11.99 -12.44
N ASP A 181 -12.63 -13.00 -13.16
CA ASP A 181 -12.43 -14.43 -12.93
C ASP A 181 -12.29 -15.15 -14.29
N ASN A 182 -11.51 -14.53 -15.19
CA ASN A 182 -11.80 -14.18 -16.59
C ASN A 182 -12.34 -12.76 -16.77
N ALA A 183 -12.01 -12.10 -17.88
CA ALA A 183 -12.30 -10.68 -18.07
C ALA A 183 -13.82 -10.42 -18.14
N HIS A 184 -14.30 -9.54 -17.25
CA HIS A 184 -15.67 -9.04 -17.20
C HIS A 184 -15.70 -7.51 -17.22
N VAL A 185 -16.82 -6.94 -17.68
CA VAL A 185 -17.15 -5.52 -17.47
C VAL A 185 -18.60 -5.34 -17.03
N ALA A 186 -18.81 -4.30 -16.23
CA ALA A 186 -20.12 -3.71 -15.98
C ALA A 186 -20.09 -2.25 -16.45
N THR A 187 -21.21 -1.75 -16.99
CA THR A 187 -21.34 -0.34 -17.41
C THR A 187 -22.58 0.30 -16.81
N SER A 188 -22.47 1.60 -16.53
CA SER A 188 -23.53 2.51 -16.11
C SER A 188 -23.68 3.63 -17.15
N SER A 189 -24.88 4.19 -17.28
CA SER A 189 -25.12 5.43 -18.03
C SER A 189 -25.85 6.51 -17.22
N ASP A 190 -25.85 6.40 -15.89
CA ASP A 190 -26.47 7.31 -14.93
C ASP A 190 -25.60 7.50 -13.67
N ALA A 191 -24.28 7.61 -13.88
CA ALA A 191 -23.25 7.84 -12.86
C ALA A 191 -23.21 6.81 -11.71
N GLY A 192 -23.52 5.55 -12.03
CA GLY A 192 -23.38 4.41 -11.12
C GLY A 192 -24.66 4.02 -10.40
N ALA A 193 -25.81 4.63 -10.71
CA ALA A 193 -27.09 4.29 -10.09
C ALA A 193 -27.63 2.93 -10.59
N HIS A 194 -27.48 2.63 -11.88
CA HIS A 194 -27.85 1.33 -12.47
C HIS A 194 -26.73 0.78 -13.35
N TRP A 195 -26.53 -0.54 -13.27
CA TRP A 195 -25.46 -1.24 -13.98
C TRP A 195 -26.01 -2.36 -14.85
N MET A 196 -25.37 -2.56 -16.00
CA MET A 196 -25.57 -3.72 -16.88
C MET A 196 -24.23 -4.40 -17.18
N THR A 197 -24.24 -5.72 -17.33
CA THR A 197 -23.07 -6.54 -17.65
C THR A 197 -23.18 -7.05 -19.09
N PRO A 198 -22.47 -6.45 -20.08
CA PRO A 198 -22.50 -6.94 -21.45
C PRO A 198 -21.91 -8.36 -21.53
N PRO A 199 -22.50 -9.28 -22.31
CA PRO A 199 -22.03 -10.66 -22.42
C PRO A 199 -20.80 -10.78 -23.34
N GLY A 200 -20.09 -11.92 -23.24
CA GLY A 200 -19.00 -12.27 -24.13
C GLY A 200 -17.81 -11.32 -24.03
N ILE A 201 -17.36 -11.03 -22.80
CA ILE A 201 -16.22 -10.14 -22.53
C ILE A 201 -14.89 -10.87 -22.67
N ALA A 202 -14.74 -11.97 -21.94
CA ALA A 202 -13.59 -12.87 -22.01
C ALA A 202 -13.35 -13.40 -23.44
N PRO A 203 -12.08 -13.57 -23.86
CA PRO A 203 -11.74 -14.15 -25.15
C PRO A 203 -12.22 -15.61 -25.24
N PRO A 204 -12.88 -16.02 -26.34
CA PRO A 204 -13.47 -17.35 -26.46
C PRO A 204 -12.44 -18.46 -26.72
N ASP A 205 -11.22 -18.10 -27.11
CA ASP A 205 -10.18 -19.01 -27.58
C ASP A 205 -9.00 -19.17 -26.62
N TYR A 206 -8.99 -18.48 -25.46
CA TYR A 206 -7.97 -18.63 -24.41
C TYR A 206 -8.58 -19.29 -23.17
N ARG A 207 -7.74 -19.98 -22.37
CA ARG A 207 -8.22 -20.70 -21.16
C ARG A 207 -8.40 -19.81 -19.94
N VAL A 208 -7.60 -18.75 -19.83
CA VAL A 208 -7.65 -17.75 -18.76
C VAL A 208 -7.49 -16.37 -19.39
N SER A 209 -8.19 -15.40 -18.83
CA SER A 209 -8.00 -13.98 -19.07
C SER A 209 -8.01 -13.24 -17.73
N GLY A 210 -7.31 -12.12 -17.66
CA GLY A 210 -7.12 -11.43 -16.38
C GLY A 210 -6.38 -10.11 -16.49
N ASP A 211 -5.91 -9.61 -15.36
CA ASP A 211 -5.18 -8.36 -15.20
C ASP A 211 -5.88 -7.21 -15.94
N VAL A 212 -7.17 -7.04 -15.61
CA VAL A 212 -8.07 -6.14 -16.34
C VAL A 212 -7.88 -4.68 -15.95
N SER A 213 -7.63 -3.84 -16.96
CA SER A 213 -7.63 -2.38 -16.81
C SER A 213 -8.54 -1.72 -17.84
N VAL A 214 -9.21 -0.63 -17.47
CA VAL A 214 -10.14 0.08 -18.37
C VAL A 214 -9.89 1.59 -18.38
N THR A 215 -10.08 2.20 -19.55
CA THR A 215 -10.00 3.66 -19.72
C THR A 215 -11.00 4.16 -20.77
N TYR A 216 -11.15 5.47 -20.90
CA TYR A 216 -11.92 6.12 -21.96
C TYR A 216 -11.02 6.97 -22.87
N ASP A 217 -11.14 6.83 -24.19
CA ASP A 217 -10.48 7.72 -25.14
C ASP A 217 -11.15 9.11 -25.21
N THR A 218 -10.51 10.07 -25.89
CA THR A 218 -11.04 11.44 -26.02
C THR A 218 -12.32 11.56 -26.86
N ARG A 219 -12.80 10.47 -27.47
CA ARG A 219 -14.07 10.38 -28.21
C ARG A 219 -15.17 9.71 -27.38
N GLY A 220 -14.87 9.25 -26.17
CA GLY A 220 -15.80 8.55 -25.28
C GLY A 220 -15.92 7.05 -25.56
N HIS A 221 -14.98 6.46 -26.31
CA HIS A 221 -14.92 5.00 -26.44
C HIS A 221 -14.29 4.40 -25.18
N ALA A 222 -14.92 3.37 -24.61
CA ALA A 222 -14.30 2.60 -23.52
C ALA A 222 -13.33 1.56 -24.10
N ILE A 223 -12.14 1.44 -23.51
CA ILE A 223 -11.11 0.51 -23.93
C ILE A 223 -10.76 -0.38 -22.73
N LEU A 224 -11.04 -1.67 -22.86
CA LEU A 224 -10.68 -2.72 -21.91
C LEU A 224 -9.34 -3.32 -22.35
N CYS A 225 -8.42 -3.50 -21.42
CA CYS A 225 -7.12 -4.13 -21.58
C CYS A 225 -7.01 -5.32 -20.61
N TYR A 226 -6.38 -6.42 -21.03
CA TYR A 226 -6.26 -7.65 -20.24
C TYR A 226 -5.15 -8.56 -20.77
N ILE A 227 -4.63 -9.46 -19.92
CA ILE A 227 -3.86 -10.63 -20.38
C ILE A 227 -4.79 -11.77 -20.77
N ALA A 228 -4.35 -12.62 -21.70
CA ALA A 228 -4.97 -13.92 -21.93
C ALA A 228 -3.92 -15.00 -22.18
N PHE A 229 -4.13 -16.21 -21.64
CA PHE A 229 -3.17 -17.32 -21.73
C PHE A 229 -3.81 -18.71 -21.64
N ASP A 230 -3.13 -19.71 -22.21
CA ASP A 230 -3.54 -21.12 -22.11
C ASP A 230 -3.01 -21.82 -20.85
N LYS A 231 -1.84 -21.37 -20.36
CA LYS A 231 -1.17 -21.91 -19.18
C LYS A 231 -0.12 -20.93 -18.66
N LEU A 232 -0.26 -20.52 -17.40
CA LEU A 232 0.76 -19.82 -16.61
C LEU A 232 2.01 -20.70 -16.43
N GLY A 233 3.17 -20.07 -16.23
CA GLY A 233 4.41 -20.78 -15.92
C GLY A 233 4.46 -21.43 -14.54
N THR A 234 5.65 -21.84 -14.13
CA THR A 234 5.93 -22.32 -12.77
C THR A 234 5.67 -21.18 -11.76
N PHE A 235 5.21 -21.50 -10.54
CA PHE A 235 4.95 -20.52 -9.48
C PHE A 235 6.13 -19.56 -9.27
N ASN A 236 5.84 -18.26 -9.30
CA ASN A 236 6.75 -17.11 -9.34
C ASN A 236 7.72 -17.02 -10.54
N TYR A 237 7.80 -18.03 -11.41
CA TYR A 237 8.69 -18.05 -12.57
C TYR A 237 7.86 -18.14 -13.85
N TRP A 238 7.13 -17.07 -14.18
CA TRP A 238 6.03 -17.13 -15.14
C TRP A 238 6.42 -17.50 -16.59
N ALA A 239 7.67 -17.27 -17.01
CA ALA A 239 8.18 -17.76 -18.29
C ALA A 239 8.50 -19.29 -18.30
N HIS A 240 8.73 -19.91 -17.13
CA HIS A 240 9.16 -21.31 -17.06
C HIS A 240 8.02 -22.29 -17.35
N GLY A 241 7.95 -22.73 -18.60
CA GLY A 241 6.96 -23.70 -19.06
C GLY A 241 5.58 -23.10 -19.30
N ALA A 242 5.51 -21.80 -19.58
CA ALA A 242 4.32 -21.14 -20.11
C ALA A 242 3.84 -21.77 -21.43
N MET A 243 2.57 -21.56 -21.75
CA MET A 243 2.04 -21.73 -23.11
C MET A 243 1.70 -20.36 -23.70
N ARG A 244 1.04 -20.32 -24.87
CA ARG A 244 0.69 -19.05 -25.50
C ARG A 244 0.00 -18.11 -24.53
N ASN A 245 0.45 -16.87 -24.59
CA ASN A 245 0.00 -15.77 -23.75
C ASN A 245 0.12 -14.46 -24.54
N GLY A 246 -0.51 -13.40 -24.06
CA GLY A 246 -0.43 -12.10 -24.69
C GLY A 246 -1.26 -11.06 -23.97
N ILE A 247 -1.16 -9.83 -24.46
CA ILE A 247 -1.94 -8.67 -24.03
C ILE A 247 -2.88 -8.28 -25.15
N PHE A 248 -4.13 -8.08 -24.79
CA PHE A 248 -5.22 -7.82 -25.71
C PHE A 248 -6.03 -6.62 -25.22
N ILE A 249 -6.68 -5.96 -26.17
CA ILE A 249 -7.73 -5.00 -25.86
C ILE A 249 -9.05 -5.38 -26.53
N ARG A 250 -10.14 -4.87 -25.96
CA ARG A 250 -11.44 -4.73 -26.65
C ARG A 250 -11.91 -3.29 -26.53
N ARG A 251 -12.73 -2.86 -27.48
CA ARG A 251 -13.26 -1.49 -27.54
C ARG A 251 -14.78 -1.49 -27.52
N SER A 252 -15.33 -0.49 -26.87
CA SER A 252 -16.74 -0.13 -26.96
C SER A 252 -16.87 1.26 -27.56
N LEU A 253 -17.49 1.35 -28.74
CA LEU A 253 -17.65 2.61 -29.47
C LEU A 253 -18.87 3.43 -29.04
N ASP A 254 -19.70 2.88 -28.13
CA ASP A 254 -20.95 3.49 -27.62
C ASP A 254 -20.91 3.80 -26.11
N GLY A 255 -19.70 3.81 -25.54
CA GLY A 255 -19.39 4.23 -24.18
C GLY A 255 -19.55 3.15 -23.11
N GLY A 256 -19.53 1.87 -23.50
CA GLY A 256 -19.54 0.69 -22.61
C GLY A 256 -20.65 -0.32 -22.90
N ARG A 257 -21.64 0.02 -23.73
CA ARG A 257 -22.90 -0.75 -23.88
C ARG A 257 -22.71 -1.98 -24.77
N THR A 258 -22.00 -1.83 -25.90
CA THR A 258 -21.62 -2.92 -26.79
C THR A 258 -20.13 -2.90 -27.06
N TRP A 259 -19.55 -4.07 -27.30
CA TRP A 259 -18.11 -4.27 -27.45
C TRP A 259 -17.79 -4.98 -28.76
N GLU A 260 -16.74 -4.54 -29.45
CA GLU A 260 -16.30 -5.15 -30.72
C GLU A 260 -16.05 -6.66 -30.55
N ALA A 261 -16.58 -7.48 -31.46
CA ALA A 261 -16.65 -8.93 -31.28
C ALA A 261 -15.27 -9.61 -31.13
N ASN A 262 -14.25 -9.08 -31.81
CA ASN A 262 -12.89 -9.58 -31.75
C ASN A 262 -12.06 -8.80 -30.73
N HIS A 263 -11.22 -9.50 -29.99
CA HIS A 263 -10.06 -8.91 -29.33
C HIS A 263 -9.03 -8.39 -30.34
N ILE A 264 -8.27 -7.37 -29.95
CA ILE A 264 -7.18 -6.78 -30.73
C ILE A 264 -5.86 -7.07 -29.98
N PRO A 265 -4.91 -7.79 -30.59
CA PRO A 265 -3.63 -8.09 -29.95
C PRO A 265 -2.74 -6.85 -29.86
N VAL A 266 -2.07 -6.70 -28.72
CA VAL A 266 -1.03 -5.69 -28.45
C VAL A 266 0.35 -6.36 -28.46
N ALA A 267 0.44 -7.54 -27.87
CA ALA A 267 1.59 -8.44 -27.91
C ALA A 267 1.10 -9.88 -27.79
N GLU A 268 1.66 -10.80 -28.59
CA GLU A 268 1.31 -12.23 -28.55
C GLU A 268 2.57 -13.10 -28.57
N GLN A 269 2.54 -14.15 -27.76
CA GLN A 269 3.57 -15.19 -27.68
C GLN A 269 2.95 -16.52 -28.11
N PRO A 270 3.14 -17.00 -29.35
CA PRO A 270 2.65 -18.32 -29.75
C PRO A 270 3.43 -19.44 -29.04
N THR A 271 2.78 -20.54 -28.68
CA THR A 271 3.39 -21.64 -27.88
C THR A 271 4.67 -22.17 -28.52
N GLN A 272 5.83 -21.83 -27.96
CA GLN A 272 7.16 -22.31 -28.34
C GLN A 272 8.02 -22.50 -27.07
N PRO A 273 9.10 -23.30 -27.09
CA PRO A 273 9.99 -23.43 -25.94
C PRO A 273 10.65 -22.10 -25.57
N GLY A 274 10.58 -21.70 -24.30
CA GLY A 274 11.26 -20.52 -23.78
C GLY A 274 10.65 -19.17 -24.18
N ILE A 275 9.38 -19.14 -24.59
CA ILE A 275 8.64 -17.88 -24.74
C ILE A 275 8.60 -17.10 -23.42
N PRO A 276 8.58 -15.74 -23.48
CA PRO A 276 8.30 -14.94 -22.32
C PRO A 276 6.83 -15.06 -21.89
N PHE A 277 6.53 -14.50 -20.72
CA PHE A 277 5.16 -14.31 -20.24
C PHE A 277 4.89 -12.81 -20.08
N GLU A 278 3.81 -12.31 -20.69
CA GLU A 278 3.33 -10.94 -20.50
C GLU A 278 2.35 -10.88 -19.33
N ASP A 279 2.49 -9.88 -18.46
CA ASP A 279 1.85 -9.86 -17.15
C ASP A 279 1.58 -8.42 -16.67
N LYS A 280 0.52 -8.21 -15.89
CA LYS A 280 0.13 -6.89 -15.35
C LYS A 280 0.10 -5.71 -16.35
N PRO A 281 -0.66 -5.78 -17.45
CA PRO A 281 -0.87 -4.65 -18.35
C PRO A 281 -1.81 -3.60 -17.75
N TYR A 282 -1.35 -2.34 -17.72
CA TYR A 282 -2.21 -1.21 -17.35
C TYR A 282 -2.36 -0.21 -18.50
N ILE A 283 -3.62 0.07 -18.89
CA ILE A 283 -3.96 1.01 -19.97
C ILE A 283 -4.16 2.45 -19.48
N VAL A 284 -3.64 3.40 -20.26
CA VAL A 284 -3.71 4.84 -20.00
C VAL A 284 -4.10 5.56 -21.30
N ALA A 285 -5.09 6.46 -21.24
CA ALA A 285 -5.47 7.30 -22.38
C ALA A 285 -4.87 8.71 -22.28
N ASP A 286 -4.37 9.23 -23.40
CA ASP A 286 -4.00 10.63 -23.56
C ASP A 286 -5.26 11.49 -23.67
N THR A 287 -5.75 11.96 -22.53
CA THR A 287 -6.93 12.83 -22.41
C THR A 287 -6.56 14.32 -22.47
N SER A 288 -5.34 14.65 -22.90
CA SER A 288 -4.85 16.03 -22.94
C SER A 288 -5.41 16.80 -24.16
N SER A 289 -4.77 17.92 -24.50
CA SER A 289 -5.11 18.75 -25.67
C SER A 289 -3.92 19.06 -26.58
N ASP A 290 -2.82 18.32 -26.41
CA ASP A 290 -1.63 18.43 -27.25
C ASP A 290 -1.83 17.66 -28.59
N PRO A 291 -0.82 17.62 -29.50
CA PRO A 291 -0.85 16.80 -30.71
C PRO A 291 -1.01 15.27 -30.48
N HIS A 292 -0.70 14.75 -29.30
CA HIS A 292 -0.81 13.33 -28.93
C HIS A 292 -2.17 12.94 -28.32
N ALA A 293 -3.01 13.92 -27.98
CA ALA A 293 -4.35 13.72 -27.43
C ALA A 293 -5.23 12.72 -28.23
N GLY A 294 -5.61 11.62 -27.59
CA GLY A 294 -6.29 10.46 -28.17
C GLY A 294 -5.39 9.23 -28.35
N ASN A 295 -4.08 9.34 -28.12
CA ASN A 295 -3.19 8.19 -27.99
C ASN A 295 -3.62 7.29 -26.84
N LEU A 296 -3.34 5.99 -26.96
CA LEU A 296 -3.46 5.02 -25.87
C LEU A 296 -2.09 4.41 -25.61
N TYR A 297 -1.79 4.17 -24.34
CA TYR A 297 -0.55 3.57 -23.86
C TYR A 297 -0.89 2.36 -23.00
N ILE A 298 -0.20 1.24 -23.23
CA ILE A 298 -0.24 0.08 -22.34
C ILE A 298 1.19 -0.22 -21.95
N GLY A 299 1.47 -0.26 -20.65
CA GLY A 299 2.73 -0.78 -20.12
C GLY A 299 2.48 -1.99 -19.25
N TRP A 300 3.47 -2.88 -19.17
CA TRP A 300 3.33 -4.19 -18.53
C TRP A 300 4.70 -4.79 -18.18
N THR A 301 4.67 -5.88 -17.41
CA THR A 301 5.84 -6.68 -17.08
C THR A 301 6.02 -7.81 -18.08
N ARG A 302 7.18 -7.91 -18.70
CA ARG A 302 7.61 -9.09 -19.44
C ARG A 302 8.57 -9.92 -18.59
N TRP A 303 8.17 -11.16 -18.33
CA TRP A 303 9.01 -12.19 -17.72
C TRP A 303 9.74 -12.96 -18.79
N THR A 304 11.06 -13.11 -18.66
CA THR A 304 11.87 -14.04 -19.46
C THR A 304 12.40 -15.16 -18.57
N LEU A 305 13.19 -16.09 -19.14
CA LEU A 305 13.91 -17.10 -18.35
C LEU A 305 15.09 -16.51 -17.56
N GLU A 306 15.50 -15.27 -17.84
CA GLU A 306 16.72 -14.64 -17.31
C GLU A 306 16.45 -13.38 -16.48
N ASP A 307 15.38 -12.65 -16.76
CA ASP A 307 15.05 -11.35 -16.17
C ASP A 307 13.54 -11.01 -16.17
N SER A 308 13.20 -9.91 -15.50
CA SER A 308 11.94 -9.17 -15.69
C SER A 308 12.22 -7.75 -16.21
N ARG A 309 11.25 -7.23 -16.97
CA ARG A 309 11.39 -6.02 -17.81
C ARG A 309 10.08 -5.26 -17.86
N ILE A 310 10.13 -3.94 -17.94
CA ILE A 310 8.93 -3.13 -18.24
C ILE A 310 8.92 -2.78 -19.73
N LEU A 311 7.83 -3.14 -20.39
CA LEU A 311 7.55 -2.79 -21.78
C LEU A 311 6.42 -1.77 -21.87
N LEU A 312 6.33 -1.11 -23.02
CA LEU A 312 5.23 -0.22 -23.39
C LEU A 312 4.91 -0.35 -24.87
N SER A 313 3.61 -0.33 -25.20
CA SER A 313 3.11 -0.16 -26.57
C SER A 313 2.15 1.04 -26.63
N ARG A 314 2.05 1.61 -27.83
CA ARG A 314 1.26 2.81 -28.13
C ARG A 314 0.34 2.54 -29.31
N SER A 315 -0.90 3.01 -29.20
CA SER A 315 -1.81 3.22 -30.32
C SER A 315 -2.02 4.70 -30.56
N THR A 316 -2.10 5.11 -31.83
CA THR A 316 -2.40 6.48 -32.26
C THR A 316 -3.69 6.58 -33.10
N ASP A 317 -4.47 5.49 -33.17
CA ASP A 317 -5.74 5.40 -33.92
C ASP A 317 -6.93 5.00 -33.00
N GLY A 318 -6.71 5.04 -31.69
CA GLY A 318 -7.67 4.65 -30.66
C GLY A 318 -7.84 3.13 -30.57
N GLY A 319 -6.72 2.43 -30.48
CA GLY A 319 -6.63 1.00 -30.21
C GLY A 319 -6.95 0.10 -31.40
N ALA A 320 -7.04 0.62 -32.63
CA ALA A 320 -7.22 -0.24 -33.80
C ALA A 320 -5.93 -0.97 -34.17
N THR A 321 -4.80 -0.26 -34.06
CA THR A 321 -3.45 -0.83 -34.23
C THR A 321 -2.52 -0.35 -33.11
N TRP A 322 -1.49 -1.16 -32.84
CA TRP A 322 -0.51 -0.94 -31.79
C TRP A 322 0.91 -1.06 -32.36
N LEU A 323 1.84 -0.23 -31.87
CA LEU A 323 3.25 -0.32 -32.23
C LEU A 323 3.90 -1.56 -31.60
N ALA A 324 4.98 -2.04 -32.21
CA ALA A 324 5.81 -3.09 -31.62
C ALA A 324 6.26 -2.68 -30.20
N PRO A 325 6.25 -3.59 -29.20
CA PRO A 325 6.59 -3.26 -27.82
C PRO A 325 7.98 -2.62 -27.69
N LEU A 326 8.03 -1.44 -27.07
CA LEU A 326 9.24 -0.73 -26.68
C LEU A 326 9.63 -1.13 -25.26
N GLU A 327 10.89 -1.49 -25.05
CA GLU A 327 11.42 -1.71 -23.70
C GLU A 327 11.74 -0.37 -23.02
N ILE A 328 11.11 -0.11 -21.87
CA ILE A 328 11.25 1.15 -21.13
C ILE A 328 12.02 0.99 -19.80
N SER A 329 12.31 -0.24 -19.37
CA SER A 329 13.29 -0.53 -18.31
C SER A 329 14.71 -0.67 -18.89
N VAL A 330 15.66 0.12 -18.39
CA VAL A 330 17.10 0.01 -18.61
C VAL A 330 17.73 -0.98 -17.62
N ARG A 331 17.31 -0.97 -16.35
CA ARG A 331 17.73 -1.98 -15.36
C ARG A 331 16.82 -3.21 -15.43
N ARG A 332 17.42 -4.38 -15.31
CA ARG A 332 16.72 -5.67 -15.24
C ARG A 332 16.26 -5.96 -13.82
N GLY A 333 15.04 -6.46 -13.68
CA GLY A 333 14.65 -7.22 -12.50
C GLY A 333 15.03 -8.70 -12.65
N LEU A 334 14.89 -9.46 -11.57
CA LEU A 334 15.08 -10.91 -11.56
C LEU A 334 13.88 -11.62 -12.23
N PRO A 335 14.04 -12.85 -12.75
CA PRO A 335 12.96 -13.60 -13.44
C PRO A 335 11.96 -14.25 -12.46
N ARG A 336 11.69 -13.58 -11.33
CA ARG A 336 10.85 -14.07 -10.24
C ARG A 336 9.87 -12.99 -9.77
N ASP A 337 8.59 -13.34 -9.66
CA ASP A 337 7.51 -12.54 -9.08
C ASP A 337 7.71 -12.45 -7.56
N ASP A 338 8.58 -11.52 -7.17
CA ASP A 338 8.84 -11.10 -5.81
C ASP A 338 9.60 -9.76 -5.80
N ASN A 339 10.13 -9.38 -4.64
CA ASN A 339 10.95 -8.19 -4.39
C ASN A 339 12.18 -7.98 -5.30
N GLY A 340 12.58 -8.97 -6.10
CA GLY A 340 13.60 -8.83 -7.12
C GLY A 340 13.13 -8.31 -8.48
N ALA A 341 11.81 -8.24 -8.72
CA ALA A 341 11.23 -7.95 -10.03
C ALA A 341 11.36 -6.48 -10.47
N ALA A 342 11.26 -6.26 -11.78
CA ALA A 342 10.84 -5.00 -12.37
C ALA A 342 9.35 -5.15 -12.71
N GLU A 343 8.45 -4.61 -11.88
CA GLU A 343 7.01 -4.86 -12.00
C GLU A 343 6.17 -3.67 -11.45
N GLY A 344 4.87 -3.65 -11.76
CA GLY A 344 3.94 -2.66 -11.21
C GLY A 344 3.88 -1.41 -12.07
N PHE A 345 3.81 -1.59 -13.39
CA PHE A 345 3.67 -0.45 -14.31
C PHE A 345 2.40 0.34 -13.98
N SER A 346 2.58 1.65 -13.79
CA SER A 346 1.50 2.63 -13.77
C SER A 346 1.90 3.85 -14.58
N GLY A 347 0.94 4.50 -15.21
CA GLY A 347 1.18 5.67 -16.04
C GLY A 347 0.04 6.68 -16.01
N ALA A 348 0.38 7.95 -16.25
CA ALA A 348 -0.58 9.03 -16.32
C ALA A 348 -0.06 10.15 -17.24
N VAL A 349 -0.97 10.88 -17.89
CA VAL A 349 -0.61 11.92 -18.88
C VAL A 349 -0.87 13.31 -18.32
N GLY A 350 0.12 14.20 -18.47
CA GLY A 350 0.05 15.61 -18.09
C GLY A 350 -0.83 16.46 -19.01
N ALA A 351 -1.14 17.68 -18.57
CA ALA A 351 -1.94 18.63 -19.33
C ALA A 351 -1.26 19.09 -20.64
N ASP A 352 0.05 18.85 -20.78
CA ASP A 352 0.85 19.13 -21.97
C ASP A 352 1.22 17.90 -22.81
N GLY A 353 0.57 16.74 -22.58
CA GLY A 353 0.84 15.50 -23.30
C GLY A 353 2.05 14.71 -22.81
N THR A 354 2.74 15.17 -21.76
CA THR A 354 3.84 14.40 -21.16
C THR A 354 3.29 13.13 -20.50
N LEU A 355 3.69 11.96 -21.01
CA LEU A 355 3.42 10.67 -20.38
C LEU A 355 4.42 10.43 -19.25
N TYR A 356 3.92 10.31 -18.02
CA TYR A 356 4.69 9.91 -16.84
C TYR A 356 4.45 8.44 -16.54
N VAL A 357 5.50 7.69 -16.24
CA VAL A 357 5.43 6.25 -15.94
C VAL A 357 6.25 5.90 -14.70
N VAL A 358 5.74 4.97 -13.90
CA VAL A 358 6.40 4.41 -12.72
C VAL A 358 6.30 2.89 -12.67
N TRP A 359 7.22 2.27 -11.95
CA TRP A 359 7.19 0.85 -11.57
C TRP A 359 8.10 0.61 -10.35
N ALA A 360 7.99 -0.55 -9.74
CA ALA A 360 8.86 -0.99 -8.65
C ALA A 360 10.10 -1.73 -9.18
N LEU A 361 11.26 -1.50 -8.57
CA LEU A 361 12.47 -2.30 -8.77
C LEU A 361 13.34 -2.30 -7.50
N GLY A 362 13.47 -3.46 -6.86
CA GLY A 362 14.21 -3.59 -5.61
C GLY A 362 13.54 -2.82 -4.46
N ASP A 363 14.29 -1.93 -3.79
CA ASP A 363 13.81 -1.05 -2.72
C ASP A 363 13.45 0.37 -3.20
N HIS A 364 13.12 0.53 -4.49
CA HIS A 364 12.83 1.84 -5.10
C HIS A 364 11.62 1.83 -6.05
N ILE A 365 10.91 2.97 -6.08
CA ILE A 365 10.02 3.34 -7.18
C ILE A 365 10.84 4.05 -8.24
N ILE A 366 10.76 3.51 -9.46
CA ILE A 366 11.44 4.02 -10.66
C ILE A 366 10.49 4.94 -11.41
N PHE A 367 11.02 6.00 -12.02
CA PHE A 367 10.27 6.95 -12.82
C PHE A 367 10.96 7.23 -14.15
N ARG A 368 10.16 7.36 -15.21
CA ARG A 368 10.55 7.97 -16.50
C ARG A 368 9.42 8.87 -17.00
N ALA A 369 9.76 9.81 -17.88
CA ALA A 369 8.79 10.66 -18.58
C ALA A 369 9.07 10.65 -20.08
N SER A 370 8.03 10.85 -20.89
CA SER A 370 8.10 11.00 -22.34
C SER A 370 7.31 12.23 -22.79
N SER A 371 7.94 13.10 -23.59
CA SER A 371 7.33 14.31 -24.16
C SER A 371 7.16 14.23 -25.69
N ASP A 372 7.25 13.03 -26.26
CA ASP A 372 7.04 12.73 -27.70
C ASP A 372 5.95 11.66 -27.89
N GLY A 373 5.01 11.65 -26.94
CA GLY A 373 3.88 10.74 -26.87
C GLY A 373 4.30 9.28 -26.65
N GLY A 374 5.39 8.99 -25.94
CA GLY A 374 5.85 7.63 -25.66
C GLY A 374 6.77 7.00 -26.73
N ALA A 375 7.40 7.79 -27.60
CA ALA A 375 8.38 7.29 -28.57
C ALA A 375 9.80 7.18 -27.98
N SER A 376 10.15 8.06 -27.05
CA SER A 376 11.38 8.01 -26.25
C SER A 376 11.13 8.50 -24.83
N PHE A 377 12.03 8.15 -23.90
CA PHE A 377 11.88 8.44 -22.47
C PHE A 377 13.15 9.03 -21.87
N THR A 378 13.02 9.93 -20.90
CA THR A 378 14.12 10.42 -20.04
C THR A 378 14.91 9.27 -19.44
N PRO A 379 16.16 9.45 -18.95
CA PRO A 379 16.85 8.42 -18.18
C PRO A 379 16.00 7.89 -17.01
N GLU A 380 16.21 6.63 -16.62
CA GLU A 380 15.64 6.09 -15.38
C GLU A 380 16.08 6.91 -14.17
N ARG A 381 15.16 7.04 -13.21
CA ARG A 381 15.44 7.69 -11.92
C ARG A 381 14.78 6.93 -10.79
N ASP A 382 15.54 6.64 -9.76
CA ASP A 382 15.02 6.28 -8.45
C ASP A 382 14.42 7.55 -7.84
N ILE A 383 13.12 7.58 -7.58
CA ILE A 383 12.42 8.78 -7.07
C ILE A 383 12.06 8.67 -5.59
N ILE A 384 11.76 7.46 -5.13
CA ILE A 384 11.28 7.17 -3.77
C ILE A 384 11.91 5.85 -3.36
N ARG A 385 12.50 5.80 -2.16
CA ARG A 385 12.94 4.56 -1.52
C ARG A 385 11.78 3.97 -0.71
N THR A 386 11.60 2.67 -0.83
CA THR A 386 10.52 1.90 -0.19
C THR A 386 11.08 0.79 0.70
N ALA A 387 10.22 0.18 1.51
CA ALA A 387 10.48 -1.23 1.87
C ALA A 387 10.25 -2.11 0.62
N PRO A 388 10.72 -3.37 0.60
CA PRO A 388 10.44 -4.29 -0.49
C PRO A 388 8.93 -4.39 -0.79
N ILE A 389 8.58 -4.31 -2.07
CA ILE A 389 7.20 -4.11 -2.56
C ILE A 389 6.26 -5.32 -2.46
N MET A 390 6.77 -6.50 -2.13
CA MET A 390 6.02 -7.74 -1.94
C MET A 390 6.13 -8.18 -0.50
N PHE A 391 4.98 -8.38 0.14
CA PHE A 391 4.88 -8.65 1.57
C PHE A 391 3.70 -9.58 1.89
N HIS A 392 3.68 -10.09 3.12
CA HIS A 392 2.64 -11.00 3.59
C HIS A 392 1.67 -10.27 4.52
N VAL A 393 0.40 -10.22 4.12
CA VAL A 393 -0.72 -9.77 4.96
C VAL A 393 -1.46 -11.03 5.44
N GLN A 394 -1.74 -11.13 6.73
CA GLN A 394 -2.35 -12.34 7.31
C GLN A 394 -3.68 -12.68 6.63
N ASP A 395 -3.98 -13.97 6.42
CA ASP A 395 -5.22 -14.43 5.77
C ASP A 395 -5.45 -13.85 4.35
N VAL A 396 -4.38 -13.46 3.63
CA VAL A 396 -4.35 -13.09 2.21
C VAL A 396 -3.23 -13.89 1.52
N SER A 397 -3.45 -14.43 0.30
CA SER A 397 -2.48 -15.37 -0.30
C SER A 397 -1.13 -14.73 -0.70
N ARG A 398 -1.16 -13.49 -1.17
CA ARG A 398 -0.01 -12.60 -1.44
C ARG A 398 -0.48 -11.16 -1.33
N ALA A 399 0.40 -10.22 -0.99
CA ALA A 399 0.11 -8.80 -1.02
C ALA A 399 1.29 -8.01 -1.59
N ASN A 400 0.99 -6.85 -2.17
CA ASN A 400 1.98 -6.00 -2.81
C ASN A 400 1.72 -4.51 -2.50
N GLY A 401 2.70 -3.70 -2.85
CA GLY A 401 2.68 -2.25 -2.78
C GLY A 401 3.06 -1.57 -4.10
N PHE A 402 2.61 -2.10 -5.24
CA PHE A 402 2.97 -1.55 -6.55
C PHE A 402 2.65 -0.05 -6.67
N PRO A 403 3.53 0.76 -7.29
CA PRO A 403 3.33 2.20 -7.33
C PRO A 403 2.24 2.59 -8.34
N VAL A 404 1.34 3.48 -7.92
CA VAL A 404 0.30 4.07 -8.77
C VAL A 404 0.60 5.55 -8.97
N ILE A 405 0.60 6.04 -10.21
CA ILE A 405 0.78 7.47 -10.53
C ILE A 405 -0.51 8.10 -11.05
N ALA A 406 -0.82 9.31 -10.59
CA ALA A 406 -1.95 10.12 -11.05
C ALA A 406 -1.57 11.59 -11.22
N VAL A 407 -2.37 12.36 -11.97
CA VAL A 407 -2.11 13.78 -12.28
C VAL A 407 -3.35 14.64 -12.06
N ASP A 408 -3.23 15.68 -11.23
CA ASP A 408 -4.10 16.86 -11.37
C ASP A 408 -3.54 17.72 -12.52
N PRO A 409 -4.25 17.89 -13.64
CA PRO A 409 -3.78 18.68 -14.77
C PRO A 409 -3.73 20.20 -14.46
N GLY A 410 -4.25 20.63 -13.32
CA GLY A 410 -4.30 22.03 -12.90
C GLY A 410 -5.51 22.80 -13.45
N SER A 411 -5.71 24.04 -12.97
CA SER A 411 -6.84 24.88 -13.38
C SER A 411 -6.63 25.48 -14.76
N GLY A 412 -7.68 25.45 -15.59
CA GLY A 412 -7.66 26.02 -16.95
C GLY A 412 -7.11 25.08 -18.01
N SER A 413 -6.60 23.91 -17.63
CA SER A 413 -6.28 22.82 -18.56
C SER A 413 -7.57 22.34 -19.24
N PRO A 414 -7.60 22.21 -20.59
CA PRO A 414 -8.79 21.74 -21.29
C PRO A 414 -9.19 20.36 -20.79
N ARG A 415 -10.46 20.20 -20.36
CA ARG A 415 -10.99 18.91 -19.95
C ARG A 415 -11.32 18.09 -21.20
N ALA A 416 -11.01 16.80 -21.23
CA ALA A 416 -11.48 15.93 -22.31
C ALA A 416 -13.02 16.02 -22.43
N GLY A 417 -13.52 16.04 -23.67
CA GLY A 417 -14.91 16.37 -24.00
C GLY A 417 -15.23 17.87 -24.15
N GLN A 418 -14.38 18.80 -23.72
CA GLN A 418 -14.55 20.21 -24.06
C GLN A 418 -14.05 20.52 -25.49
N PRO A 419 -14.63 21.52 -26.19
CA PRO A 419 -14.14 21.94 -27.50
C PRO A 419 -12.66 22.33 -27.44
N ARG A 420 -11.83 21.76 -28.32
CA ARG A 420 -10.40 22.07 -28.40
C ARG A 420 -10.19 23.58 -28.61
N SER A 421 -9.52 24.22 -27.66
CA SER A 421 -8.98 25.57 -27.86
C SER A 421 -8.03 25.57 -29.06
N ARG A 422 -8.08 26.61 -29.89
CA ARG A 422 -7.08 26.84 -30.95
C ARG A 422 -5.71 27.27 -30.41
N VAL A 423 -5.63 27.59 -29.12
CA VAL A 423 -4.38 27.92 -28.41
C VAL A 423 -3.89 26.66 -27.70
N PRO A 424 -2.63 26.22 -27.90
CA PRO A 424 -2.06 25.07 -27.18
C PRO A 424 -2.13 25.25 -25.66
N ALA A 425 -2.31 24.16 -24.90
CA ALA A 425 -2.39 24.22 -23.43
C ALA A 425 -1.16 24.93 -22.81
N ALA A 426 0.04 24.62 -23.31
CA ALA A 426 1.30 25.25 -22.90
C ALA A 426 1.37 26.78 -23.15
N GLN A 427 0.48 27.34 -23.98
CA GLN A 427 0.39 28.77 -24.30
C GLN A 427 -0.88 29.43 -23.74
N THR A 428 -1.79 28.66 -23.14
CA THR A 428 -3.02 29.19 -22.56
C THR A 428 -2.68 29.82 -21.20
N PRO A 429 -2.93 31.12 -20.98
CA PRO A 429 -2.60 31.75 -19.70
C PRO A 429 -3.39 31.08 -18.58
N ARG A 430 -2.68 30.43 -17.63
CA ARG A 430 -3.29 29.82 -16.46
C ARG A 430 -4.13 30.90 -15.73
N PRO A 431 -5.38 30.61 -15.32
CA PRO A 431 -6.19 31.57 -14.58
C PRO A 431 -5.43 32.14 -13.39
N ARG A 432 -5.56 33.44 -13.09
CA ARG A 432 -4.96 34.02 -11.87
C ARG A 432 -5.53 33.29 -10.64
N GLY A 433 -4.65 32.69 -9.84
CA GLY A 433 -5.04 31.84 -8.71
C GLY A 433 -5.41 30.40 -9.06
N GLY A 434 -5.28 29.99 -10.33
CA GLY A 434 -5.50 28.61 -10.76
C GLY A 434 -4.47 27.65 -10.19
N ARG A 435 -4.91 26.46 -9.76
CA ARG A 435 -4.02 25.44 -9.18
C ARG A 435 -3.01 24.93 -10.23
N PRO A 436 -1.74 24.69 -9.84
CA PRO A 436 -0.75 24.13 -10.75
C PRO A 436 -1.02 22.66 -11.04
N GLU A 437 -0.50 22.17 -12.16
CA GLU A 437 -0.37 20.74 -12.43
C GLU A 437 0.44 20.07 -11.31
N ARG A 438 0.03 18.86 -10.90
CA ARG A 438 0.65 18.09 -9.81
C ARG A 438 0.60 16.61 -10.12
N LEU A 439 1.73 15.94 -9.96
CA LEU A 439 1.80 14.47 -9.97
C LEU A 439 1.65 13.96 -8.53
N TYR A 440 1.02 12.80 -8.40
CA TYR A 440 0.91 12.05 -7.16
C TYR A 440 1.38 10.61 -7.43
N VAL A 441 2.21 10.05 -6.55
CA VAL A 441 2.58 8.63 -6.55
C VAL A 441 2.19 8.04 -5.21
N ALA A 442 1.44 6.94 -5.24
CA ALA A 442 1.04 6.17 -4.07
C ALA A 442 1.63 4.76 -4.12
N TRP A 443 1.90 4.20 -2.94
CA TRP A 443 2.37 2.82 -2.76
C TRP A 443 1.98 2.33 -1.36
N SER A 444 2.05 1.02 -1.12
CA SER A 444 1.96 0.45 0.23
C SER A 444 3.33 -0.11 0.62
N ASP A 445 3.81 0.10 1.84
CA ASP A 445 4.98 -0.64 2.33
C ASP A 445 5.03 -0.75 3.86
N TYR A 446 5.91 -1.61 4.37
CA TYR A 446 6.02 -1.92 5.80
C TYR A 446 7.20 -1.21 6.49
N ARG A 447 7.59 -0.01 6.04
CA ARG A 447 8.69 0.76 6.67
C ARG A 447 8.46 1.09 8.15
N HIS A 448 7.21 1.04 8.61
CA HIS A 448 6.81 1.21 10.01
C HIS A 448 6.44 -0.12 10.71
N GLY A 449 6.76 -1.28 10.13
CA GLY A 449 6.55 -2.59 10.75
C GLY A 449 5.17 -3.20 10.44
N ASP A 450 4.09 -2.44 10.62
CA ASP A 450 2.79 -2.71 9.95
C ASP A 450 2.81 -2.19 8.51
N VAL A 451 1.96 -2.75 7.64
CA VAL A 451 1.82 -2.27 6.25
C VAL A 451 1.01 -0.97 6.24
N ASP A 452 1.63 0.10 5.74
CA ASP A 452 1.03 1.42 5.61
C ASP A 452 0.81 1.80 4.14
N VAL A 453 -0.13 2.72 3.90
CA VAL A 453 -0.30 3.37 2.59
C VAL A 453 0.38 4.74 2.59
N PHE A 454 1.16 5.03 1.56
CA PHE A 454 1.90 6.27 1.40
C PHE A 454 1.54 7.02 0.12
N CYS A 455 1.74 8.33 0.13
CA CYS A 455 1.68 9.19 -1.04
C CYS A 455 2.86 10.18 -1.04
N SER A 456 3.40 10.47 -2.22
CA SER A 456 4.32 11.59 -2.47
C SER A 456 3.82 12.41 -3.64
N ALA A 457 4.03 13.72 -3.61
CA ALA A 457 3.57 14.65 -4.65
C ALA A 457 4.73 15.40 -5.30
N SER A 458 4.61 15.67 -6.60
CA SER A 458 5.52 16.52 -7.36
C SER A 458 4.78 17.70 -7.97
N SER A 459 5.31 18.91 -7.78
CA SER A 459 4.80 20.15 -8.38
C SER A 459 5.70 20.71 -9.50
N ASP A 460 6.67 19.93 -9.95
CA ASP A 460 7.67 20.33 -10.96
C ASP A 460 7.89 19.27 -12.04
N ARG A 461 6.87 18.43 -12.28
CA ARG A 461 6.79 17.38 -13.31
C ARG A 461 7.76 16.22 -13.06
N GLY A 462 7.77 15.75 -11.82
CA GLY A 462 8.53 14.61 -11.35
C GLY A 462 10.03 14.88 -11.20
N ARG A 463 10.48 16.15 -11.29
CA ARG A 463 11.90 16.50 -11.06
C ARG A 463 12.25 16.36 -9.59
N THR A 464 11.40 16.84 -8.70
CA THR A 464 11.46 16.62 -7.26
C THR A 464 10.13 16.07 -6.75
N TRP A 465 10.21 15.40 -5.61
CA TRP A 465 9.09 14.72 -4.95
C TRP A 465 9.07 15.16 -3.48
N SER A 466 7.90 15.22 -2.86
CA SER A 466 7.79 15.46 -1.42
C SER A 466 8.29 14.27 -0.63
N GLU A 467 8.63 14.49 0.64
CA GLU A 467 8.72 13.40 1.60
C GLU A 467 7.42 12.55 1.57
N PRO A 468 7.51 11.23 1.76
CA PRO A 468 6.34 10.36 1.89
C PRO A 468 5.39 10.79 3.01
N VAL A 469 4.12 10.97 2.66
CA VAL A 469 3.02 11.20 3.60
C VAL A 469 2.26 9.91 3.80
N ARG A 470 2.15 9.43 5.05
CA ARG A 470 1.28 8.31 5.43
C ARG A 470 -0.18 8.72 5.22
N VAL A 471 -0.93 7.90 4.50
CA VAL A 471 -2.29 8.18 4.04
C VAL A 471 -3.33 7.73 5.07
N ASN A 472 -3.04 6.67 5.81
CA ASN A 472 -3.87 6.11 6.89
C ASN A 472 -3.61 6.78 8.25
N SER A 473 -4.69 7.01 9.00
CA SER A 473 -4.74 7.88 10.19
C SER A 473 -4.78 7.17 11.55
N ASP A 474 -4.75 5.83 11.55
CA ASP A 474 -4.64 4.99 12.75
C ASP A 474 -3.29 5.22 13.47
N PRO A 475 -3.09 4.78 14.73
CA PRO A 475 -1.82 4.99 15.45
C PRO A 475 -0.65 4.21 14.84
N LEU A 476 0.51 4.83 14.61
CA LEU A 476 1.73 4.12 14.17
C LEU A 476 2.09 2.92 15.08
N HIS A 477 2.61 1.84 14.49
CA HIS A 477 3.07 0.64 15.20
C HIS A 477 1.95 -0.06 15.99
N ASN A 478 0.73 -0.09 15.45
CA ASN A 478 -0.42 -0.75 16.09
C ASN A 478 -0.64 -2.20 15.62
N GLY A 479 0.04 -2.64 14.55
CA GLY A 479 -0.06 -3.99 14.01
C GLY A 479 -1.31 -4.28 13.15
N ALA A 480 -2.02 -3.25 12.67
CA ALA A 480 -3.15 -3.36 11.75
C ALA A 480 -2.73 -2.92 10.35
N ASP A 481 -2.84 -3.79 9.36
CA ASP A 481 -2.36 -3.53 8.00
C ASP A 481 -3.36 -2.70 7.14
N GLN A 482 -2.80 -1.86 6.27
CA GLN A 482 -3.50 -1.17 5.18
C GLN A 482 -2.85 -1.49 3.82
N PHE A 483 -3.59 -2.12 2.91
CA PHE A 483 -3.02 -2.78 1.73
C PHE A 483 -3.92 -2.71 0.48
N PHE A 484 -3.36 -3.09 -0.68
CA PHE A 484 -3.96 -2.94 -2.02
C PHE A 484 -4.60 -1.56 -2.24
N HIS A 485 -3.78 -0.52 -2.09
CA HIS A 485 -4.17 0.84 -2.39
C HIS A 485 -4.41 1.03 -3.91
N TRP A 486 -5.27 1.97 -4.27
CA TRP A 486 -5.30 2.56 -5.62
C TRP A 486 -5.51 4.07 -5.53
N LEU A 487 -5.13 4.81 -6.57
CA LEU A 487 -5.07 6.29 -6.58
C LEU A 487 -5.75 6.87 -7.83
N ALA A 488 -6.58 7.89 -7.63
CA ALA A 488 -7.07 8.78 -8.67
C ALA A 488 -6.92 10.25 -8.26
N ALA A 489 -6.50 11.10 -9.20
CA ALA A 489 -6.58 12.55 -9.03
C ALA A 489 -7.81 13.07 -9.78
N ASP A 490 -8.68 13.82 -9.10
CA ASP A 490 -9.87 14.41 -9.73
C ASP A 490 -9.46 15.62 -10.59
N PRO A 491 -9.61 15.57 -11.93
CA PRO A 491 -9.21 16.67 -12.80
C PRO A 491 -10.11 17.90 -12.69
N ALA A 492 -11.27 17.80 -12.01
CA ALA A 492 -12.18 18.90 -11.81
C ALA A 492 -11.74 19.81 -10.65
N ASP A 493 -11.42 19.24 -9.48
CA ASP A 493 -11.07 19.99 -8.26
C ASP A 493 -9.57 19.94 -7.88
N GLY A 494 -8.84 18.90 -8.30
CA GLY A 494 -7.41 18.66 -8.04
C GLY A 494 -7.12 17.77 -6.82
N SER A 495 -8.15 17.20 -6.21
CA SER A 495 -8.02 16.31 -5.05
C SER A 495 -7.42 14.96 -5.41
N ALA A 496 -6.56 14.44 -4.54
CA ALA A 496 -6.05 13.07 -4.62
C ALA A 496 -6.93 12.17 -3.75
N ASN A 497 -7.45 11.10 -4.35
CA ASN A 497 -8.39 10.16 -3.75
C ASN A 497 -7.77 8.76 -3.82
N LEU A 498 -7.62 8.10 -2.67
CA LEU A 498 -7.11 6.74 -2.58
C LEU A 498 -8.12 5.83 -1.92
N ILE A 499 -8.29 4.62 -2.46
CA ILE A 499 -9.00 3.53 -1.80
C ILE A 499 -7.99 2.48 -1.32
N TYR A 500 -8.24 1.82 -0.20
CA TYR A 500 -7.44 0.69 0.29
C TYR A 500 -8.24 -0.20 1.24
N TYR A 501 -7.77 -1.43 1.42
CA TYR A 501 -8.26 -2.32 2.48
C TYR A 501 -7.59 -1.98 3.80
N ASP A 502 -8.37 -2.00 4.88
CA ASP A 502 -8.00 -1.38 6.15
C ASP A 502 -8.43 -2.25 7.33
N ARG A 503 -7.46 -2.71 8.12
CA ARG A 503 -7.70 -3.62 9.26
C ARG A 503 -7.76 -2.92 10.62
N ARG A 504 -7.78 -1.58 10.68
CA ARG A 504 -7.76 -0.83 11.96
C ARG A 504 -8.92 -1.12 12.93
N LEU A 505 -9.97 -1.80 12.44
CA LEU A 505 -11.15 -2.20 13.22
C LEU A 505 -11.07 -3.62 13.79
N ASP A 506 -10.11 -4.45 13.34
CA ASP A 506 -9.91 -5.81 13.83
C ASP A 506 -8.57 -5.96 14.60
N PRO A 507 -8.60 -6.09 15.94
CA PRO A 507 -7.41 -6.38 16.74
C PRO A 507 -6.73 -7.72 16.42
N GLY A 508 -7.38 -8.62 15.67
CA GLY A 508 -6.79 -9.86 15.17
C GLY A 508 -6.02 -9.71 13.84
N ASN A 509 -6.09 -8.52 13.21
CA ASN A 509 -5.51 -8.19 11.92
C ASN A 509 -5.86 -9.21 10.80
N ARG A 510 -7.15 -9.55 10.66
CA ARG A 510 -7.71 -10.49 9.67
C ARG A 510 -8.81 -9.85 8.83
N ASP A 511 -9.76 -9.21 9.48
CA ASP A 511 -10.94 -8.66 8.85
C ASP A 511 -10.63 -7.24 8.35
N ALA A 512 -10.88 -7.00 7.06
CA ALA A 512 -10.63 -5.72 6.40
C ALA A 512 -11.94 -4.99 6.11
N ALA A 513 -11.95 -3.67 6.30
CA ALA A 513 -12.94 -2.77 5.74
C ALA A 513 -12.35 -2.03 4.52
N VAL A 514 -13.17 -1.25 3.81
CA VAL A 514 -12.72 -0.40 2.70
C VAL A 514 -12.70 1.06 3.17
N THR A 515 -11.53 1.70 3.07
CA THR A 515 -11.33 3.10 3.47
C THR A 515 -11.05 3.96 2.23
N LEU A 516 -11.73 5.11 2.13
CA LEU A 516 -11.36 6.20 1.23
C LEU A 516 -10.48 7.20 1.99
N ALA A 517 -9.36 7.60 1.41
CA ALA A 517 -8.59 8.75 1.84
C ALA A 517 -8.60 9.86 0.79
N ARG A 518 -8.90 11.09 1.19
CA ARG A 518 -8.93 12.26 0.29
C ARG A 518 -8.03 13.38 0.78
N SER A 519 -7.19 13.89 -0.12
CA SER A 519 -6.38 15.10 0.06
C SER A 519 -6.87 16.22 -0.85
N THR A 520 -7.08 17.41 -0.28
CA THR A 520 -7.42 18.64 -1.01
C THR A 520 -6.34 19.72 -0.90
N ASP A 521 -5.19 19.39 -0.30
CA ASP A 521 -4.08 20.32 0.00
C ASP A 521 -2.81 20.07 -0.84
N GLY A 522 -2.93 19.25 -1.88
CA GLY A 522 -1.85 18.87 -2.77
C GLY A 522 -1.02 17.67 -2.27
N GLY A 523 -1.63 16.77 -1.50
CA GLY A 523 -1.03 15.53 -1.02
C GLY A 523 -0.24 15.67 0.29
N LYS A 524 -0.49 16.72 1.07
CA LYS A 524 0.23 16.98 2.34
C LYS A 524 -0.47 16.37 3.54
N SER A 525 -1.79 16.24 3.48
CA SER A 525 -2.60 15.53 4.47
C SER A 525 -3.80 14.85 3.81
N PHE A 526 -4.32 13.82 4.48
CA PHE A 526 -5.45 13.02 4.01
C PHE A 526 -6.51 12.90 5.10
N THR A 527 -7.78 13.07 4.74
CA THR A 527 -8.93 12.72 5.58
C THR A 527 -9.39 11.32 5.21
N ASN A 528 -9.50 10.41 6.19
CA ASN A 528 -9.98 9.05 5.99
C ASN A 528 -11.50 8.95 6.26
N TYR A 529 -12.19 8.14 5.46
CA TYR A 529 -13.62 7.86 5.54
C TYR A 529 -13.88 6.35 5.43
N ALA A 530 -14.79 5.83 6.24
CA ALA A 530 -15.31 4.48 6.05
C ALA A 530 -16.15 4.45 4.78
N TRP A 531 -15.68 3.73 3.75
CA TRP A 531 -16.37 3.55 2.48
C TRP A 531 -17.27 2.31 2.52
N ALA A 532 -16.77 1.22 3.10
CA ALA A 532 -17.58 0.11 3.57
C ALA A 532 -17.68 0.11 5.11
N THR A 533 -18.87 -0.18 5.64
CA THR A 533 -19.12 -0.28 7.09
C THR A 533 -19.16 -1.73 7.60
N GLU A 534 -19.20 -2.70 6.69
CA GLU A 534 -19.06 -4.13 7.01
C GLU A 534 -17.64 -4.56 6.66
N ALA A 535 -16.96 -5.21 7.61
CA ALA A 535 -15.66 -5.80 7.38
C ALA A 535 -15.81 -7.23 6.82
N PHE A 536 -14.83 -7.68 6.04
CA PHE A 536 -14.81 -9.01 5.45
C PHE A 536 -13.48 -9.72 5.75
N ASN A 537 -13.52 -11.03 5.92
CA ASN A 537 -12.33 -11.87 6.02
C ASN A 537 -11.95 -12.40 4.63
N PRO A 538 -10.73 -12.20 4.12
CA PRO A 538 -10.32 -12.75 2.83
C PRO A 538 -10.09 -14.28 2.84
N GLY A 539 -9.98 -14.92 4.00
CA GLY A 539 -9.94 -16.38 4.11
C GLY A 539 -8.72 -17.06 3.47
N GLY A 540 -7.62 -16.33 3.27
CA GLY A 540 -6.41 -16.82 2.63
C GLY A 540 -6.48 -16.92 1.10
N ILE A 541 -7.53 -16.37 0.46
CA ILE A 541 -7.65 -16.39 -1.00
C ILE A 541 -6.71 -15.38 -1.68
N PHE A 542 -6.52 -15.56 -2.98
CA PHE A 542 -5.94 -14.51 -3.82
C PHE A 542 -7.01 -13.43 -4.07
N MET A 543 -6.68 -12.19 -3.72
CA MET A 543 -7.56 -11.02 -3.85
C MET A 543 -7.28 -10.19 -5.12
N GLY A 544 -6.27 -10.57 -5.90
CA GLY A 544 -5.70 -9.69 -6.92
C GLY A 544 -4.50 -8.90 -6.40
N ASP A 545 -3.98 -8.03 -7.26
CA ASP A 545 -2.91 -7.09 -6.95
C ASP A 545 -3.35 -5.63 -6.77
N TYR A 546 -4.61 -5.28 -7.09
CA TYR A 546 -5.13 -3.91 -7.09
C TYR A 546 -6.65 -3.85 -6.92
N THR A 547 -7.17 -2.65 -6.60
CA THR A 547 -8.56 -2.42 -6.18
C THR A 547 -9.34 -1.34 -6.95
N GLY A 548 -8.67 -0.51 -7.75
CA GLY A 548 -9.30 0.44 -8.67
C GLY A 548 -10.06 1.62 -8.03
N ILE A 549 -9.77 2.84 -8.49
CA ILE A 549 -10.60 4.03 -8.22
C ILE A 549 -10.51 4.99 -9.40
N ALA A 550 -11.62 5.70 -9.68
CA ALA A 550 -11.68 6.85 -10.59
C ALA A 550 -12.37 8.00 -9.84
N ALA A 551 -12.06 9.24 -10.21
CA ALA A 551 -12.65 10.43 -9.60
C ALA A 551 -12.91 11.52 -10.66
N PHE A 552 -14.10 12.13 -10.63
CA PHE A 552 -14.43 13.25 -11.51
C PHE A 552 -15.51 14.16 -10.92
N GLY A 553 -15.18 15.41 -10.60
CA GLY A 553 -16.15 16.40 -10.15
C GLY A 553 -16.69 16.15 -8.75
N GLY A 554 -15.90 15.51 -7.89
CA GLY A 554 -16.31 15.07 -6.55
C GLY A 554 -17.19 13.82 -6.51
N LYS A 555 -17.33 13.11 -7.64
CA LYS A 555 -17.82 11.72 -7.74
C LYS A 555 -16.63 10.77 -7.81
#